data_AF-A0A7K7F4Y0-F1
#
_entry.id   AF-A0A7K7F4Y0-F1
#
_cell.length_a   1.000
_cell.length_b   1.000
_cell.length_c   1.000
_cell.angle_alpha   90.00
_cell.angle_beta   90.00
_cell.angle_gamma   90.00
#
_symmetry.space_group_name_H-M   'P 1'
#
loop_
_entity.id
_entity.type
_entity.pdbx_description
1 polymer ?
#
loop_
_entity_poly.entity_id
_entity_poly.type
_entity_poly.pdbx_seq_one_letter_code
_entity_poly.pdbx_strand_id
1 'polypeptide(L)'
;RIYRYQTHDYAFSSNERLLHALGGSDFTRMLNQTIDEALQRAGFSQKFINEVVCPAMRVNYGQSVNINSFVGAVSLAGVESGLWSIKGGNKLVCTGLLYAAKAEVIPGTVLSIEQKIRPRPTGDLVKLYHVTYNTTSGLTSDTYDIVLIAAPLSRKMANITFKNFNPPVPDFPNPYHQTVATFVHGRLNTSFFGYRDPAAFHFGAIFTMENPKLFINSLGVVSPVEDGSSEGKLPLQSAVWKVFSKEVLTKEQLNLLFSSYDSVKVKKWLAYPHYSPPEKCPPIILHDRLYYLNGMERAASAMEMSAIAAKNAALLAFHHWYGNADHIDQEDLHEKLKTEL
;
A
#
# COMPACT_ATOMS: atom_id res chain seq x y z
N ARG A 1 8.76 14.44 8.87
CA ARG A 1 9.89 13.89 9.66
C ARG A 1 10.65 12.83 8.89
N ILE A 2 10.01 11.73 8.43
CA ILE A 2 10.71 10.63 7.75
C ILE A 2 11.60 11.08 6.58
N TYR A 3 11.10 11.95 5.70
CA TYR A 3 11.87 12.47 4.57
C TYR A 3 13.13 13.18 5.01
N ARG A 4 13.05 13.99 6.06
CA ARG A 4 14.22 14.69 6.60
C ARG A 4 15.28 13.69 7.07
N TYR A 5 14.86 12.64 7.79
CA TYR A 5 15.77 11.60 8.26
C TYR A 5 16.44 10.88 7.08
N GLN A 6 15.66 10.47 6.08
CA GLN A 6 16.15 9.77 4.89
C GLN A 6 17.00 10.64 3.95
N THR A 7 16.83 11.97 3.99
CA THR A 7 17.69 12.93 3.28
C THR A 7 19.04 13.11 3.96
N HIS A 8 19.13 12.90 5.28
CA HIS A 8 20.39 12.85 6.04
C HIS A 8 20.87 11.39 6.19
N ASP A 9 20.46 10.53 5.26
CA ASP A 9 20.80 9.12 5.17
C ASP A 9 20.46 8.24 6.38
N TYR A 10 19.67 8.68 7.36
CA TYR A 10 19.28 7.79 8.47
C TYR A 10 18.33 6.67 8.02
N ALA A 11 18.55 5.48 8.57
CA ALA A 11 17.78 4.27 8.30
C ALA A 11 17.34 3.55 9.58
N PHE A 12 16.34 2.68 9.45
CA PHE A 12 15.72 1.98 10.58
C PHE A 12 15.67 0.48 10.33
N SER A 13 16.13 -0.33 11.27
CA SER A 13 16.25 -1.80 11.13
C SER A 13 14.89 -2.53 11.21
N SER A 14 13.86 -1.88 11.76
CA SER A 14 12.49 -2.40 11.79
C SER A 14 11.46 -1.32 11.49
N ASN A 15 10.26 -1.76 11.09
CA ASN A 15 9.14 -0.86 10.84
C ASN A 15 8.69 -0.17 12.14
N GLU A 16 8.74 -0.87 13.26
CA GLU A 16 8.43 -0.33 14.59
C GLU A 16 9.43 0.76 15.01
N ARG A 17 10.73 0.57 14.75
CA ARG A 17 11.75 1.61 15.01
C ARG A 17 11.55 2.82 14.11
N LEU A 18 11.21 2.61 12.85
CA LEU A 18 10.86 3.70 11.93
C LEU A 18 9.66 4.50 12.46
N LEU A 19 8.58 3.83 12.86
CA LEU A 19 7.40 4.48 13.43
C LEU A 19 7.71 5.21 14.74
N HIS A 20 8.52 4.60 15.60
CA HIS A 20 8.99 5.22 16.84
C HIS A 20 9.79 6.50 16.56
N ALA A 21 10.66 6.52 15.56
CA ALA A 21 11.40 7.73 15.21
C ALA A 21 10.49 8.88 14.70
N LEU A 22 9.31 8.55 14.16
CA LEU A 22 8.36 9.53 13.66
C LEU A 22 7.54 10.22 14.76
N GLY A 23 7.12 9.47 15.78
CA GLY A 23 6.24 10.01 16.82
C GLY A 23 6.31 9.27 18.15
N GLY A 24 7.43 8.63 18.46
CA GLY A 24 7.68 7.93 19.72
C GLY A 24 6.76 6.74 19.93
N SER A 25 6.50 6.45 21.21
CA SER A 25 5.62 5.36 21.64
C SER A 25 4.17 5.53 21.20
N ASP A 26 3.73 6.75 20.88
CA ASP A 26 2.39 6.99 20.37
C ASP A 26 2.18 6.36 19.00
N PHE A 27 3.15 6.49 18.10
CA PHE A 27 3.06 5.90 16.76
C PHE A 27 3.12 4.37 16.80
N THR A 28 3.94 3.78 17.67
CA THR A 28 3.98 2.32 17.82
C THR A 28 2.71 1.79 18.50
N ARG A 29 2.13 2.54 19.45
CA ARG A 29 0.83 2.22 20.07
C ARG A 29 -0.31 2.19 19.05
N MET A 30 -0.25 2.97 17.98
CA MET A 30 -1.26 2.95 16.92
C MET A 30 -1.36 1.60 16.19
N LEU A 31 -0.32 0.75 16.25
CA LEU A 31 -0.38 -0.62 15.73
C LEU A 31 -1.18 -1.58 16.64
N ASN A 32 -1.36 -1.21 17.90
CA ASN A 32 -1.89 -2.09 18.95
C ASN A 32 -3.31 -1.73 19.41
N GLN A 33 -3.92 -0.72 18.79
CA GLN A 33 -5.28 -0.27 19.09
C GLN A 33 -6.03 0.02 17.80
N THR A 34 -7.35 -0.04 17.85
CA THR A 34 -8.17 0.28 16.68
C THR A 34 -8.24 1.80 16.46
N ILE A 35 -8.56 2.23 15.23
CA ILE A 35 -8.84 3.65 14.97
C ILE A 35 -10.08 4.13 15.75
N ASP A 36 -11.06 3.27 15.95
CA ASP A 36 -12.25 3.54 16.77
C ASP A 36 -11.86 3.89 18.22
N GLU A 37 -11.09 3.03 18.88
CA GLU A 37 -10.59 3.25 20.25
C GLU A 37 -9.74 4.53 20.36
N ALA A 38 -8.87 4.76 19.37
CA ALA A 38 -8.00 5.92 19.34
C ALA A 38 -8.80 7.24 19.25
N LEU A 39 -9.81 7.29 18.39
CA LEU A 39 -10.65 8.48 18.20
C LEU A 39 -11.61 8.71 19.36
N GLN A 40 -12.20 7.65 19.93
CA GLN A 40 -13.00 7.78 21.14
C GLN A 40 -12.17 8.36 22.29
N ARG A 41 -10.94 7.88 22.48
CA ARG A 41 -10.02 8.43 23.50
C ARG A 41 -9.65 9.90 23.23
N ALA A 42 -9.61 10.30 21.97
CA ALA A 42 -9.39 11.70 21.57
C ALA A 42 -10.65 12.58 21.69
N GLY A 43 -11.79 12.03 22.14
CA GLY A 43 -13.03 12.77 22.40
C GLY A 43 -14.01 12.83 21.22
N PHE A 44 -13.77 12.08 20.14
CA PHE A 44 -14.72 12.01 19.03
C PHE A 44 -15.90 11.11 19.36
N SER A 45 -17.10 11.55 18.97
CA SER A 45 -18.33 10.76 19.18
C SER A 45 -18.37 9.53 18.28
N GLN A 46 -19.02 8.45 18.76
CA GLN A 46 -19.27 7.26 17.94
C GLN A 46 -20.03 7.59 16.65
N LYS A 47 -20.91 8.60 16.69
CA LYS A 47 -21.64 9.07 15.50
C LYS A 47 -20.68 9.57 14.42
N PHE A 48 -19.71 10.42 14.78
CA PHE A 48 -18.69 10.90 13.85
C PHE A 48 -17.85 9.74 13.30
N ILE A 49 -17.45 8.80 14.17
CA ILE A 49 -16.66 7.63 13.75
C ILE A 49 -17.45 6.78 12.74
N ASN A 50 -18.73 6.53 12.99
CA ASN A 50 -19.57 5.71 12.11
C ASN A 50 -19.95 6.42 10.81
N GLU A 51 -20.24 7.72 10.85
CA GLU A 51 -20.78 8.46 9.70
C GLU A 51 -19.71 9.15 8.83
N VAL A 52 -18.50 9.36 9.36
CA VAL A 52 -17.41 10.06 8.64
C VAL A 52 -16.17 9.18 8.47
N VAL A 53 -15.70 8.59 9.56
CA VAL A 53 -14.44 7.82 9.55
C VAL A 53 -14.63 6.46 8.87
N CYS A 54 -15.67 5.72 9.24
CA CYS A 54 -15.96 4.40 8.66
C CYS A 54 -16.12 4.45 7.12
N PRO A 55 -16.89 5.40 6.54
CA PRO A 55 -16.95 5.52 5.08
C PRO A 55 -15.60 5.78 4.42
N ALA A 56 -14.74 6.63 5.00
CA ALA A 56 -13.38 6.83 4.50
C ALA A 56 -12.54 5.55 4.55
N MET A 57 -12.63 4.77 5.64
CA MET A 57 -11.93 3.49 5.77
C MET A 57 -12.40 2.48 4.71
N ARG A 58 -13.71 2.42 4.47
CA ARG A 58 -14.31 1.50 3.50
C ARG A 58 -13.93 1.84 2.06
N VAL A 59 -13.79 3.12 1.73
CA VAL A 59 -13.31 3.58 0.41
C VAL A 59 -11.83 3.22 0.20
N ASN A 60 -10.99 3.51 1.20
CA ASN A 60 -9.53 3.41 1.04
C ASN A 60 -8.98 2.01 1.30
N TYR A 61 -9.59 1.24 2.20
CA TYR A 61 -9.08 -0.06 2.65
C TYR A 61 -10.09 -1.22 2.54
N GLY A 62 -11.35 -0.94 2.20
CA GLY A 62 -12.41 -1.95 2.16
C GLY A 62 -12.78 -2.54 3.53
N GLN A 63 -12.23 -1.97 4.61
CA GLN A 63 -12.35 -2.44 5.98
C GLN A 63 -12.97 -1.35 6.86
N SER A 64 -13.51 -1.74 8.02
CA SER A 64 -14.14 -0.80 8.96
C SER A 64 -13.15 -0.22 9.97
N VAL A 65 -13.65 0.46 11.00
CA VAL A 65 -12.88 1.18 12.03
C VAL A 65 -12.21 0.26 13.06
N ASN A 66 -12.37 -1.05 12.94
CA ASN A 66 -11.73 -2.06 13.79
C ASN A 66 -10.29 -2.41 13.37
N ILE A 67 -9.74 -1.71 12.38
CA ILE A 67 -8.35 -1.85 11.93
C ILE A 67 -7.41 -0.97 12.77
N ASN A 68 -6.10 -1.22 12.68
CA ASN A 68 -5.12 -0.47 13.47
C ASN A 68 -5.21 1.05 13.23
N SER A 69 -4.94 1.81 14.28
CA SER A 69 -5.07 3.27 14.27
C SER A 69 -4.14 3.96 13.28
N PHE A 70 -2.99 3.36 12.96
CA PHE A 70 -2.03 3.94 11.99
C PHE A 70 -2.58 3.89 10.57
N VAL A 71 -3.15 2.75 10.16
CA VAL A 71 -3.92 2.64 8.90
C VAL A 71 -5.07 3.64 8.89
N GLY A 72 -5.78 3.79 10.01
CA GLY A 72 -6.84 4.78 10.15
C GLY A 72 -6.37 6.21 9.87
N ALA A 73 -5.23 6.61 10.44
CA ALA A 73 -4.63 7.92 10.20
C ALA A 73 -4.19 8.10 8.74
N VAL A 74 -3.54 7.10 8.14
CA VAL A 74 -3.15 7.13 6.72
C VAL A 74 -4.37 7.26 5.81
N SER A 75 -5.45 6.55 6.12
CA SER A 75 -6.70 6.63 5.38
C SER A 75 -7.36 8.01 5.47
N LEU A 76 -7.41 8.60 6.67
CA LEU A 76 -7.99 9.93 6.88
C LEU A 76 -7.15 11.04 6.24
N ALA A 77 -5.83 10.90 6.18
CA ALA A 77 -4.98 11.83 5.45
C ALA A 77 -5.34 11.89 3.95
N GLY A 78 -5.82 10.79 3.38
CA GLY A 78 -6.31 10.74 1.99
C GLY A 78 -7.69 11.39 1.77
N VAL A 79 -8.34 11.91 2.80
CA VAL A 79 -9.61 12.65 2.68
C VAL A 79 -9.35 14.16 2.55
N GLU A 80 -8.15 14.62 2.89
CA GLU A 80 -7.78 16.03 2.83
C GLU A 80 -7.78 16.55 1.37
N SER A 81 -8.10 17.84 1.20
CA SER A 81 -7.94 18.54 -0.08
C SER A 81 -6.47 18.71 -0.45
N GLY A 82 -6.18 18.96 -1.73
CA GLY A 82 -4.81 19.24 -2.18
C GLY A 82 -3.97 17.99 -2.44
N LEU A 83 -4.62 16.84 -2.69
CA LEU A 83 -3.96 15.66 -3.22
C LEU A 83 -3.51 15.87 -4.67
N TRP A 84 -2.41 15.20 -5.03
CA TRP A 84 -1.75 15.39 -6.32
C TRP A 84 -1.91 14.15 -7.19
N SER A 85 -1.88 14.35 -8.50
CA SER A 85 -1.77 13.27 -9.48
C SER A 85 -0.72 13.61 -10.52
N ILE A 86 -0.09 12.57 -11.07
CA ILE A 86 0.88 12.75 -12.15
C ILE A 86 0.11 13.04 -13.44
N LYS A 87 0.48 14.09 -14.18
CA LYS A 87 -0.04 14.34 -15.52
C LYS A 87 0.19 13.11 -16.41
N GLY A 88 -0.87 12.55 -17.00
CA GLY A 88 -0.85 11.28 -17.73
C GLY A 88 -1.12 10.03 -16.87
N GLY A 89 -1.36 10.22 -15.57
CA GLY A 89 -1.80 9.22 -14.60
C GLY A 89 -0.69 8.64 -13.72
N ASN A 90 -1.05 8.25 -12.50
CA ASN A 90 -0.12 7.69 -11.50
C ASN A 90 0.58 6.39 -11.93
N LYS A 91 0.09 5.72 -12.99
CA LYS A 91 0.79 4.58 -13.63
C LYS A 91 2.22 4.94 -14.06
N LEU A 92 2.50 6.22 -14.31
CA LEU A 92 3.81 6.71 -14.75
C LEU A 92 4.85 6.75 -13.62
N VAL A 93 4.45 6.69 -12.34
CA VAL A 93 5.38 6.74 -11.21
C VAL A 93 6.40 5.59 -11.29
N CYS A 94 5.93 4.35 -11.39
CA CYS A 94 6.82 3.19 -11.45
C CYS A 94 7.70 3.20 -12.71
N THR A 95 7.14 3.53 -13.87
CA THR A 95 7.90 3.60 -15.13
C THR A 95 8.98 4.70 -15.07
N GLY A 96 8.65 5.86 -14.52
CA GLY A 96 9.59 6.97 -14.34
C GLY A 96 10.74 6.63 -13.40
N LEU A 97 10.43 5.95 -12.28
CA LEU A 97 11.46 5.49 -11.32
C LEU A 97 12.40 4.46 -11.94
N LEU A 98 11.87 3.48 -12.69
CA LEU A 98 12.69 2.48 -13.39
C LEU A 98 13.62 3.12 -14.41
N TYR A 99 13.11 4.09 -15.18
CA TYR A 99 13.91 4.86 -16.12
C TYR A 99 15.01 5.67 -15.43
N ALA A 100 14.68 6.42 -14.37
CA ALA A 100 15.63 7.24 -13.63
C ALA A 100 16.74 6.40 -12.96
N ALA A 101 16.38 5.22 -12.44
CA ALA A 101 17.33 4.27 -11.86
C ALA A 101 18.21 3.56 -12.90
N LYS A 102 17.92 3.72 -14.21
CA LYS A 102 18.53 2.93 -15.29
C LYS A 102 18.44 1.43 -15.02
N ALA A 103 17.31 1.00 -14.46
CA ALA A 103 17.13 -0.38 -14.03
C ALA A 103 16.99 -1.31 -15.22
N GLU A 104 17.68 -2.45 -15.18
CA GLU A 104 17.41 -3.57 -16.07
C GLU A 104 16.16 -4.32 -15.57
N VAL A 105 15.08 -4.25 -16.34
CA VAL A 105 13.83 -4.94 -16.00
C VAL A 105 13.79 -6.28 -16.73
N ILE A 106 13.82 -7.36 -15.96
CA ILE A 106 13.69 -8.73 -16.48
C ILE A 106 12.24 -9.19 -16.28
N PRO A 107 11.44 -9.36 -17.35
CA PRO A 107 10.08 -9.87 -17.22
C PRO A 107 10.12 -11.35 -16.85
N GLY A 108 9.80 -11.67 -15.60
CA GLY A 108 9.77 -13.03 -15.10
C GLY A 108 9.23 -13.16 -13.68
N THR A 109 9.04 -14.39 -13.25
CA THR A 109 8.56 -14.72 -11.90
C THR A 109 9.67 -15.40 -11.12
N VAL A 110 10.07 -14.81 -9.99
CA VAL A 110 11.05 -15.42 -9.07
C VAL A 110 10.44 -16.66 -8.43
N LEU A 111 11.17 -17.78 -8.48
CA LEU A 111 10.75 -19.07 -7.94
C LEU A 111 11.50 -19.44 -6.66
N SER A 112 12.81 -19.18 -6.62
CA SER A 112 13.60 -19.46 -5.43
C SER A 112 14.78 -18.53 -5.26
N ILE A 113 15.14 -18.31 -4.00
CA ILE A 113 16.35 -17.60 -3.59
C ILE A 113 17.17 -18.58 -2.76
N GLU A 114 18.46 -18.67 -3.03
CA GLU A 114 19.41 -19.50 -2.31
C GLU A 114 20.69 -18.71 -2.03
N GLN A 115 21.18 -18.76 -0.79
CA GLN A 115 22.48 -18.20 -0.46
C GLN A 115 23.58 -19.20 -0.86
N LYS A 116 24.55 -18.76 -1.66
CA LYS A 116 25.73 -19.55 -2.04
C LYS A 116 27.00 -18.84 -1.60
N ILE A 117 27.93 -19.63 -1.06
CA ILE A 117 29.27 -19.17 -0.72
C ILE A 117 30.20 -19.62 -1.83
N ARG A 118 30.95 -18.69 -2.42
CA ARG A 118 31.95 -18.99 -3.45
C ARG A 118 33.30 -18.37 -3.07
N PRO A 119 34.42 -19.05 -3.30
CA PRO A 119 35.74 -18.45 -3.16
C PRO A 119 35.98 -17.44 -4.31
N ARG A 120 36.51 -16.27 -3.97
CA ARG A 120 37.12 -15.34 -4.93
C ARG A 120 38.45 -15.89 -5.43
N PRO A 121 38.94 -15.40 -6.58
CA PRO A 121 40.32 -15.67 -7.02
C PRO A 121 41.39 -15.30 -5.97
N THR A 122 41.09 -14.36 -5.07
CA THR A 122 41.94 -13.94 -3.95
C THR A 122 41.93 -14.90 -2.75
N GLY A 123 41.06 -15.91 -2.75
CA GLY A 123 40.87 -16.85 -1.62
C GLY A 123 39.76 -16.44 -0.65
N ASP A 124 39.30 -15.17 -0.70
CA ASP A 124 38.23 -14.70 0.18
C ASP A 124 36.87 -15.33 -0.17
N LEU A 125 36.10 -15.72 0.85
CA LEU A 125 34.76 -16.23 0.64
C LEU A 125 33.77 -15.09 0.41
N VAL A 126 32.96 -15.20 -0.64
CA VAL A 126 31.87 -14.26 -0.94
C VAL A 126 30.55 -14.96 -0.80
N LYS A 127 29.62 -14.30 -0.11
CA LYS A 127 28.21 -14.66 -0.09
C LYS A 127 27.51 -13.98 -1.27
N LEU A 128 26.88 -14.77 -2.12
CA LEU A 128 26.03 -14.33 -3.21
C LEU A 128 24.65 -14.97 -3.08
N TYR A 129 23.64 -14.28 -3.57
CA TYR A 129 22.29 -14.81 -3.70
C TYR A 129 22.07 -15.33 -5.11
N HIS A 130 21.83 -16.62 -5.23
CA HIS A 130 21.39 -17.24 -6.47
C HIS A 130 19.87 -17.16 -6.57
N VAL A 131 19.37 -16.39 -7.53
CA VAL A 131 17.95 -16.16 -7.75
C VAL A 131 17.53 -16.92 -8.99
N THR A 132 16.62 -17.87 -8.84
CA THR A 132 16.04 -18.65 -9.94
C THR A 132 14.67 -18.07 -10.28
N TYR A 133 14.43 -17.79 -11.55
CA TYR A 133 13.20 -17.19 -12.04
C TYR A 133 12.81 -17.76 -13.41
N ASN A 134 11.52 -17.73 -13.70
CA ASN A 134 10.98 -18.17 -14.98
C ASN A 134 10.68 -16.96 -15.86
N THR A 135 11.17 -16.98 -17.10
CA THR A 135 10.90 -15.97 -18.12
C THR A 135 10.09 -16.59 -19.27
N THR A 136 9.70 -15.78 -20.26
CA THR A 136 9.09 -16.30 -21.50
C THR A 136 10.02 -17.25 -22.28
N SER A 137 11.34 -17.13 -22.07
CA SER A 137 12.36 -17.99 -22.69
C SER A 137 12.67 -19.25 -21.88
N GLY A 138 12.02 -19.43 -20.72
CA GLY A 138 12.19 -20.57 -19.83
C GLY A 138 12.85 -20.23 -18.49
N LEU A 139 13.22 -21.30 -17.78
CA LEU A 139 13.82 -21.26 -16.45
C LEU A 139 15.28 -20.79 -16.56
N THR A 140 15.62 -19.77 -15.79
CA THR A 140 16.99 -19.24 -15.72
C THR A 140 17.32 -18.80 -14.29
N SER A 141 18.56 -18.37 -14.07
CA SER A 141 19.03 -17.88 -12.78
C SER A 141 20.22 -16.96 -12.91
N ASP A 142 20.37 -16.06 -11.94
CA ASP A 142 21.52 -15.18 -11.84
C ASP A 142 21.97 -15.00 -10.38
N THR A 143 23.12 -14.38 -10.16
CA THR A 143 23.72 -14.12 -8.85
C THR A 143 23.78 -12.64 -8.51
N TYR A 144 23.42 -12.31 -7.27
CA TYR A 144 23.34 -10.94 -6.77
C TYR A 144 24.06 -10.79 -5.43
N ASP A 145 24.72 -9.65 -5.19
CA ASP A 145 25.33 -9.33 -3.89
C ASP A 145 24.30 -8.98 -2.81
N ILE A 146 23.21 -8.33 -3.21
CA ILE A 146 22.14 -7.85 -2.33
C ILE A 146 20.80 -8.16 -3.01
N VAL A 147 19.82 -8.64 -2.24
CA VAL A 147 18.46 -8.88 -2.73
C VAL A 147 17.46 -8.08 -1.88
N LEU A 148 16.62 -7.30 -2.56
CA LEU A 148 15.50 -6.58 -1.96
C LEU A 148 14.20 -7.16 -2.51
N ILE A 149 13.31 -7.59 -1.60
CA ILE A 149 12.04 -8.21 -1.95
C ILE A 149 10.91 -7.17 -1.81
N ALA A 150 10.36 -6.81 -2.97
CA ALA A 150 9.26 -5.85 -3.14
C ALA A 150 7.90 -6.52 -3.41
N ALA A 151 7.73 -7.78 -3.01
CA ALA A 151 6.52 -8.57 -3.22
C ALA A 151 5.99 -9.13 -1.89
N PRO A 152 4.66 -9.19 -1.66
CA PRO A 152 4.10 -9.81 -0.46
C PRO A 152 4.51 -11.28 -0.33
N LEU A 153 5.25 -11.62 0.72
CA LEU A 153 5.89 -12.94 0.86
C LEU A 153 4.95 -14.08 1.27
N SER A 154 3.66 -13.82 1.48
CA SER A 154 2.71 -14.90 1.72
C SER A 154 2.70 -15.90 0.55
N ARG A 155 2.59 -17.21 0.84
CA ARG A 155 2.64 -18.26 -0.19
C ARG A 155 1.60 -18.10 -1.31
N LYS A 156 0.45 -17.51 -1.01
CA LYS A 156 -0.62 -17.26 -2.01
C LYS A 156 -0.30 -16.10 -2.96
N MET A 157 0.73 -15.30 -2.67
CA MET A 157 1.10 -14.10 -3.41
C MET A 157 2.41 -14.32 -4.19
N ALA A 158 3.56 -14.30 -3.53
CA ALA A 158 4.85 -14.40 -4.20
C ALA A 158 5.28 -15.85 -4.49
N ASN A 159 4.93 -16.79 -3.61
CA ASN A 159 5.30 -18.21 -3.70
C ASN A 159 6.82 -18.46 -3.94
N ILE A 160 7.68 -17.63 -3.35
CA ILE A 160 9.13 -17.76 -3.46
C ILE A 160 9.63 -18.80 -2.45
N THR A 161 10.42 -19.77 -2.92
CA THR A 161 11.07 -20.75 -2.05
C THR A 161 12.45 -20.26 -1.60
N PHE A 162 12.64 -20.11 -0.28
CA PHE A 162 13.94 -19.81 0.31
C PHE A 162 14.68 -21.10 0.63
N LYS A 163 15.80 -21.35 -0.06
CA LYS A 163 16.56 -22.61 0.05
C LYS A 163 17.77 -22.43 0.95
N ASN A 164 17.98 -23.40 1.85
CA ASN A 164 19.20 -23.55 2.65
C ASN A 164 19.55 -22.32 3.54
N PHE A 165 18.54 -21.56 3.98
CA PHE A 165 18.72 -20.45 4.92
C PHE A 165 18.79 -20.96 6.36
N ASN A 166 19.76 -20.43 7.12
CA ASN A 166 19.88 -20.64 8.56
C ASN A 166 20.08 -19.28 9.27
N PRO A 167 19.14 -18.82 10.12
CA PRO A 167 17.84 -19.43 10.38
C PRO A 167 16.93 -19.42 9.13
N PRO A 168 15.90 -20.26 9.06
CA PRO A 168 14.92 -20.23 7.97
C PRO A 168 14.22 -18.87 7.89
N VAL A 169 13.92 -18.42 6.66
CA VAL A 169 13.09 -17.23 6.46
C VAL A 169 11.69 -17.50 7.02
N PRO A 170 11.15 -16.64 7.91
CA PRO A 170 9.83 -16.86 8.50
C PRO A 170 8.71 -16.90 7.46
N ASP A 171 7.63 -17.62 7.77
CA ASP A 171 6.39 -17.50 7.01
C ASP A 171 5.61 -16.27 7.47
N PHE A 172 4.99 -15.57 6.52
CA PHE A 172 4.24 -14.35 6.77
C PHE A 172 2.78 -14.57 6.36
N PRO A 173 1.94 -15.12 7.27
CA PRO A 173 0.52 -15.27 7.03
C PRO A 173 -0.14 -13.89 7.03
N ASN A 174 -0.11 -13.25 5.87
CA ASN A 174 -0.73 -11.96 5.62
C ASN A 174 -1.93 -12.20 4.71
N PRO A 175 -3.13 -12.46 5.25
CA PRO A 175 -4.33 -12.46 4.43
C PRO A 175 -4.50 -11.07 3.83
N TYR A 176 -4.66 -10.98 2.51
CA TYR A 176 -4.98 -9.72 1.86
C TYR A 176 -6.49 -9.58 1.69
N HIS A 177 -6.97 -8.35 1.85
CA HIS A 177 -8.32 -7.95 1.56
C HIS A 177 -8.49 -7.86 0.03
N GLN A 178 -9.44 -8.62 -0.50
CA GLN A 178 -9.85 -8.50 -1.90
C GLN A 178 -10.64 -7.20 -2.09
N THR A 179 -10.34 -6.49 -3.17
CA THR A 179 -11.14 -5.35 -3.63
C THR A 179 -11.45 -5.53 -5.10
N VAL A 180 -12.68 -5.20 -5.45
CA VAL A 180 -13.14 -5.13 -6.83
C VAL A 180 -13.45 -3.69 -7.17
N ALA A 181 -12.78 -3.16 -8.19
CA ALA A 181 -13.16 -1.92 -8.83
C ALA A 181 -13.93 -2.23 -10.11
N THR A 182 -15.18 -1.82 -10.15
CA THR A 182 -16.03 -1.91 -11.35
C THR A 182 -16.18 -0.51 -11.94
N PHE A 183 -15.66 -0.31 -13.14
CA PHE A 183 -15.81 0.92 -13.91
C PHE A 183 -16.97 0.77 -14.87
N VAL A 184 -17.94 1.67 -14.81
CA VAL A 184 -19.16 1.63 -15.63
C VAL A 184 -19.29 2.95 -16.38
N HIS A 185 -19.28 2.90 -17.71
CA HIS A 185 -19.69 4.04 -18.52
C HIS A 185 -21.21 3.99 -18.67
N GLY A 186 -21.94 4.88 -17.98
CA GLY A 186 -23.39 4.84 -17.96
C GLY A 186 -24.07 5.91 -17.12
N ARG A 187 -25.38 5.73 -16.93
CA ARG A 187 -26.27 6.60 -16.15
C ARG A 187 -26.70 5.89 -14.87
N LEU A 188 -26.53 6.57 -13.74
CA LEU A 188 -26.98 6.04 -12.45
C LEU A 188 -28.51 5.98 -12.39
N ASN A 189 -29.02 4.94 -11.75
CA ASN A 189 -30.38 4.87 -11.29
C ASN A 189 -30.52 5.68 -9.99
N THR A 190 -30.80 6.97 -10.10
CA THR A 190 -30.88 7.89 -8.94
C THR A 190 -31.99 7.50 -7.95
N SER A 191 -33.03 6.81 -8.42
CA SER A 191 -34.13 6.33 -7.57
C SER A 191 -33.67 5.29 -6.56
N PHE A 192 -32.62 4.51 -6.86
CA PHE A 192 -32.00 3.59 -5.89
C PHE A 192 -31.45 4.34 -4.67
N PHE A 193 -31.03 5.60 -4.85
CA PHE A 193 -30.52 6.46 -3.79
C PHE A 193 -31.59 7.38 -3.18
N GLY A 194 -32.87 7.16 -3.50
CA GLY A 194 -34.00 7.95 -2.98
C GLY A 194 -34.35 9.20 -3.78
N TYR A 195 -33.69 9.44 -4.93
CA TYR A 195 -33.95 10.60 -5.78
C TYR A 195 -34.82 10.22 -6.98
N ARG A 196 -36.12 10.51 -6.88
CA ARG A 196 -37.10 10.25 -7.95
C ARG A 196 -36.84 11.09 -9.20
N ASP A 197 -36.48 12.35 -9.00
CA ASP A 197 -36.03 13.24 -10.07
C ASP A 197 -34.51 13.14 -10.21
N PRO A 198 -33.98 12.60 -11.33
CA PRO A 198 -32.54 12.55 -11.57
C PRO A 198 -31.87 13.93 -11.57
N ALA A 199 -32.61 15.00 -11.90
CA ALA A 199 -32.06 16.36 -11.90
C ALA A 199 -31.72 16.87 -10.49
N ALA A 200 -32.34 16.31 -9.44
CA ALA A 200 -32.05 16.64 -8.05
C ALA A 200 -30.81 15.90 -7.49
N PHE A 201 -30.25 14.96 -8.24
CA PHE A 201 -29.07 14.21 -7.81
C PHE A 201 -27.78 14.97 -8.20
N HIS A 202 -27.10 15.53 -7.20
CA HIS A 202 -25.92 16.38 -7.40
C HIS A 202 -24.63 15.82 -6.78
N PHE A 203 -24.61 14.54 -6.41
CA PHE A 203 -23.44 13.94 -5.75
C PHE A 203 -22.47 13.35 -6.76
N GLY A 204 -21.19 13.73 -6.67
CA GLY A 204 -20.10 13.09 -7.41
C GLY A 204 -19.63 11.78 -6.80
N ALA A 205 -19.95 11.52 -5.53
CA ALA A 205 -19.58 10.30 -4.84
C ALA A 205 -20.58 9.94 -3.73
N ILE A 206 -20.68 8.64 -3.45
CA ILE A 206 -21.47 8.05 -2.37
C ILE A 206 -20.56 7.09 -1.61
N PHE A 207 -20.46 7.30 -0.30
CA PHE A 207 -19.73 6.43 0.61
C PHE A 207 -20.69 5.74 1.57
N THR A 208 -20.34 4.53 1.99
CA THR A 208 -21.21 3.70 2.82
C THR A 208 -20.66 3.56 4.23
N MET A 209 -21.54 3.57 5.22
CA MET A 209 -21.22 3.07 6.56
C MET A 209 -21.08 1.54 6.54
N GLU A 210 -20.58 0.97 7.62
CA GLU A 210 -20.57 -0.48 7.79
C GLU A 210 -21.99 -1.03 7.90
N ASN A 211 -22.38 -1.83 6.91
CA ASN A 211 -23.62 -2.57 6.92
C ASN A 211 -23.45 -3.85 6.08
N PRO A 212 -23.62 -5.04 6.68
CA PRO A 212 -23.38 -6.31 5.98
C PRO A 212 -24.37 -6.58 4.84
N LYS A 213 -25.49 -5.85 4.77
CA LYS A 213 -26.46 -5.95 3.68
C LYS A 213 -26.06 -5.15 2.43
N LEU A 214 -25.06 -4.28 2.51
CA LEU A 214 -24.59 -3.49 1.38
C LEU A 214 -23.64 -4.31 0.51
N PHE A 215 -23.85 -4.26 -0.79
CA PHE A 215 -23.01 -4.94 -1.79
C PHE A 215 -21.91 -4.04 -2.38
N ILE A 216 -21.89 -2.75 -2.00
CA ILE A 216 -20.85 -1.79 -2.37
C ILE A 216 -20.25 -1.14 -1.14
N ASN A 217 -18.98 -0.74 -1.26
CA ASN A 217 -18.27 0.10 -0.29
C ASN A 217 -18.41 1.58 -0.65
N SER A 218 -18.31 1.90 -1.94
CA SER A 218 -18.45 3.26 -2.45
C SER A 218 -18.72 3.29 -3.95
N LEU A 219 -19.19 4.45 -4.40
CA LEU A 219 -19.44 4.78 -5.80
C LEU A 219 -18.98 6.21 -6.04
N GLY A 220 -18.27 6.49 -7.13
CA GLY A 220 -17.87 7.85 -7.45
C GLY A 220 -17.53 8.05 -8.92
N VAL A 221 -17.75 9.26 -9.41
CA VAL A 221 -17.39 9.67 -10.77
C VAL A 221 -15.86 9.66 -10.93
N VAL A 222 -15.38 9.22 -12.09
CA VAL A 222 -13.97 9.24 -12.45
C VAL A 222 -13.76 10.29 -13.53
N SER A 223 -12.96 11.30 -13.22
CA SER A 223 -12.54 12.33 -14.18
C SER A 223 -11.19 11.97 -14.81
N PRO A 224 -10.94 12.35 -16.06
CA PRO A 224 -9.61 12.27 -16.66
C PRO A 224 -8.58 13.05 -15.85
N VAL A 225 -7.34 12.55 -15.80
CA VAL A 225 -6.23 13.21 -15.07
C VAL A 225 -5.74 14.48 -15.80
N GLU A 226 -6.04 14.63 -17.08
CA GLU A 226 -5.57 15.74 -17.91
C GLU A 226 -6.45 17.00 -17.79
N ASP A 227 -7.72 16.85 -17.41
CA ASP A 227 -8.68 17.95 -17.30
C ASP A 227 -8.73 18.51 -15.88
N GLY A 228 -7.71 19.29 -15.51
CA GLY A 228 -7.70 20.08 -14.27
C GLY A 228 -8.78 21.18 -14.17
N SER A 229 -9.67 21.28 -15.16
CA SER A 229 -10.72 22.30 -15.29
C SER A 229 -12.15 21.75 -15.13
N SER A 230 -12.31 20.46 -14.83
CA SER A 230 -13.62 19.82 -14.67
C SER A 230 -14.10 19.72 -13.22
N GLU A 231 -13.58 20.57 -12.32
CA GLU A 231 -14.26 20.80 -11.04
C GLU A 231 -15.62 21.47 -11.32
N GLY A 232 -16.70 20.70 -11.19
CA GLY A 232 -18.05 21.27 -11.09
C GLY A 232 -19.02 21.04 -12.25
N LYS A 233 -18.64 20.37 -13.34
CA LYS A 233 -19.66 19.89 -14.31
C LYS A 233 -20.12 18.49 -13.92
N LEU A 234 -21.16 18.44 -13.08
CA LEU A 234 -21.91 17.20 -12.81
C LEU A 234 -22.39 16.63 -14.15
N PRO A 235 -21.96 15.43 -14.55
CA PRO A 235 -22.48 14.85 -15.77
C PRO A 235 -23.87 14.31 -15.42
N LEU A 236 -24.90 15.14 -15.64
CA LEU A 236 -26.29 14.73 -15.82
C LEU A 236 -26.46 13.80 -17.05
N GLN A 237 -25.36 13.54 -17.78
CA GLN A 237 -25.24 12.69 -18.96
C GLN A 237 -24.21 11.56 -18.70
N SER A 238 -24.18 10.52 -19.54
CA SER A 238 -23.34 9.33 -19.34
C SER A 238 -21.91 9.64 -18.85
N ALA A 239 -21.49 9.02 -17.76
CA ALA A 239 -20.18 9.25 -17.13
C ALA A 239 -19.50 7.93 -16.79
N VAL A 240 -18.20 7.98 -16.47
CA VAL A 240 -17.48 6.83 -15.96
C VAL A 240 -17.59 6.82 -14.43
N TRP A 241 -18.29 5.82 -13.90
CA TRP A 241 -18.44 5.58 -12.47
C TRP A 241 -17.52 4.46 -12.03
N LYS A 242 -16.81 4.66 -10.92
CA LYS A 242 -16.06 3.62 -10.22
C LYS A 242 -16.85 3.17 -9.00
N VAL A 243 -17.13 1.88 -8.94
CA VAL A 243 -17.79 1.22 -7.81
C VAL A 243 -16.77 0.29 -7.14
N PHE A 244 -16.53 0.51 -5.85
CA PHE A 244 -15.76 -0.42 -5.03
C PHE A 244 -16.69 -1.39 -4.32
N SER A 245 -16.38 -2.68 -4.40
CA SER A 245 -17.12 -3.76 -3.76
C SER A 245 -16.17 -4.88 -3.32
N LYS A 246 -16.66 -5.76 -2.43
CA LYS A 246 -15.92 -6.94 -1.99
C LYS A 246 -15.84 -8.01 -3.08
N GLU A 247 -16.93 -8.18 -3.83
CA GLU A 247 -17.08 -9.16 -4.90
C GLU A 247 -17.46 -8.46 -6.22
N VAL A 248 -17.40 -9.20 -7.33
CA VAL A 248 -17.90 -8.69 -8.63
C VAL A 248 -19.39 -8.45 -8.53
N LEU A 249 -19.82 -7.28 -9.00
CA LEU A 249 -21.23 -6.96 -9.06
C LEU A 249 -21.96 -7.89 -10.02
N THR A 250 -23.07 -8.47 -9.56
CA THR A 250 -23.95 -9.24 -10.43
C THR A 250 -24.66 -8.33 -11.43
N LYS A 251 -25.27 -8.90 -12.47
CA LYS A 251 -26.05 -8.13 -13.44
C LYS A 251 -27.23 -7.42 -12.76
N GLU A 252 -27.85 -8.07 -11.78
CA GLU A 252 -28.95 -7.52 -10.99
C GLU A 252 -28.47 -6.33 -10.16
N GLN A 253 -27.31 -6.44 -9.50
CA GLN A 253 -26.70 -5.34 -8.74
C GLN A 253 -26.30 -4.17 -9.65
N LEU A 254 -25.79 -4.43 -10.84
CA LEU A 254 -25.51 -3.39 -11.84
C LEU A 254 -26.80 -2.69 -12.28
N ASN A 255 -27.86 -3.44 -12.57
CA ASN A 255 -29.17 -2.89 -12.96
C ASN A 255 -29.86 -2.12 -11.82
N LEU A 256 -29.55 -2.45 -10.56
CA LEU A 256 -29.99 -1.64 -9.41
C LEU A 256 -29.28 -0.28 -9.40
N LEU A 257 -27.97 -0.24 -9.65
CA LEU A 257 -27.16 0.97 -9.58
C LEU A 257 -27.27 1.85 -10.84
N PHE A 258 -27.49 1.27 -12.02
CA PHE A 258 -27.44 1.96 -13.30
C PHE A 258 -28.73 1.71 -14.09
N SER A 259 -29.35 2.79 -14.59
CA SER A 259 -30.52 2.70 -15.47
C SER A 259 -30.14 2.26 -16.88
N SER A 260 -28.91 2.56 -17.29
CA SER A 260 -28.34 2.19 -18.58
C SER A 260 -26.81 2.31 -18.53
N TYR A 261 -26.08 1.43 -19.23
CA TYR A 261 -24.64 1.52 -19.37
C TYR A 261 -24.17 0.97 -20.71
N ASP A 262 -23.11 1.55 -21.26
CA ASP A 262 -22.52 1.16 -22.55
C ASP A 262 -21.39 0.14 -22.37
N SER A 263 -20.63 0.26 -21.28
CA SER A 263 -19.51 -0.63 -21.01
C SER A 263 -19.23 -0.80 -19.53
N VAL A 264 -18.69 -1.97 -19.19
CA VAL A 264 -18.28 -2.33 -17.83
C VAL A 264 -16.87 -2.91 -17.88
N LYS A 265 -15.96 -2.38 -17.07
CA LYS A 265 -14.61 -2.92 -16.89
C LYS A 265 -14.42 -3.27 -15.42
N VAL A 266 -14.12 -4.53 -15.15
CA VAL A 266 -13.87 -5.03 -13.80
C VAL A 266 -12.38 -5.25 -13.60
N LYS A 267 -11.86 -4.80 -12.47
CA LYS A 267 -10.54 -5.18 -11.99
C LYS A 267 -10.65 -5.70 -10.56
N LYS A 268 -10.19 -6.94 -10.36
CA LYS A 268 -10.00 -7.56 -9.05
C LYS A 268 -8.54 -7.41 -8.65
N TRP A 269 -8.29 -7.13 -7.38
CA TRP A 269 -6.94 -7.22 -6.82
C TRP A 269 -6.99 -7.49 -5.32
N LEU A 270 -5.88 -8.03 -4.80
CA LEU A 270 -5.59 -8.13 -3.38
C LEU A 270 -4.89 -6.83 -2.98
N ALA A 271 -5.63 -5.94 -2.32
CA ALA A 271 -5.26 -4.53 -2.22
C ALA A 271 -4.30 -4.25 -1.08
N TYR A 272 -4.68 -4.74 0.10
CA TYR A 272 -4.04 -4.41 1.36
C TYR A 272 -4.11 -5.64 2.26
N PRO A 273 -3.25 -5.77 3.28
CA PRO A 273 -3.46 -6.73 4.34
C PRO A 273 -4.83 -6.57 5.02
N HIS A 274 -5.37 -7.67 5.50
CA HIS A 274 -6.43 -7.64 6.49
C HIS A 274 -5.79 -7.29 7.83
N TYR A 275 -6.27 -6.20 8.44
CA TYR A 275 -5.71 -5.67 9.67
C TYR A 275 -6.57 -6.09 10.86
N SER A 276 -5.91 -6.53 11.92
CA SER A 276 -6.51 -6.93 13.18
C SER A 276 -5.50 -6.67 14.30
N PRO A 277 -5.56 -5.50 14.97
CA PRO A 277 -4.70 -5.21 16.12
C PRO A 277 -4.77 -6.32 17.19
N PRO A 278 -3.67 -6.58 17.91
CA PRO A 278 -2.36 -5.95 17.77
C PRO A 278 -1.59 -6.44 16.53
N GLU A 279 -0.95 -5.50 15.83
CA GLU A 279 -0.15 -5.80 14.64
C GLU A 279 1.33 -5.98 14.99
N LYS A 280 1.97 -6.97 14.36
CA LYS A 280 3.42 -7.13 14.37
C LYS A 280 3.93 -7.05 12.94
N CYS A 281 4.83 -6.11 12.67
CA CYS A 281 5.35 -5.95 11.32
C CYS A 281 6.36 -7.07 11.01
N PRO A 282 6.36 -7.62 9.79
CA PRO A 282 7.46 -8.46 9.32
C PRO A 282 8.81 -7.73 9.44
N PRO A 283 9.90 -8.46 9.70
CA PRO A 283 11.23 -7.87 9.76
C PRO A 283 11.63 -7.34 8.39
N ILE A 284 12.32 -6.19 8.39
CA ILE A 284 12.89 -5.61 7.16
C ILE A 284 14.11 -6.41 6.72
N ILE A 285 14.90 -6.91 7.65
CA ILE A 285 16.10 -7.71 7.38
C ILE A 285 15.74 -9.18 7.56
N LEU A 286 15.75 -9.95 6.47
CA LEU A 286 15.50 -11.40 6.51
C LEU A 286 16.79 -12.19 6.75
N HIS A 287 17.90 -11.72 6.15
CA HIS A 287 19.23 -12.28 6.30
C HIS A 287 20.29 -11.22 5.92
N ASP A 288 21.56 -11.56 6.06
CA ASP A 288 22.68 -10.69 5.66
C ASP A 288 22.57 -10.31 4.17
N ARG A 289 22.31 -9.02 3.87
CA ARG A 289 22.06 -8.51 2.50
C ARG A 289 20.78 -9.02 1.82
N LEU A 290 19.81 -9.52 2.58
CA LEU A 290 18.47 -9.88 2.11
C LEU A 290 17.40 -9.08 2.86
N TYR A 291 16.71 -8.20 2.16
CA TYR A 291 15.74 -7.27 2.74
C TYR A 291 14.32 -7.48 2.22
N TYR A 292 13.31 -7.26 3.07
CA TYR A 292 11.89 -7.35 2.76
C TYR A 292 11.18 -6.03 3.06
N LEU A 293 10.79 -5.30 2.01
CA LEU A 293 10.22 -3.96 2.17
C LEU A 293 8.70 -3.93 2.30
N ASN A 294 7.97 -4.90 1.71
CA ASN A 294 6.50 -4.96 1.85
C ASN A 294 6.05 -5.36 3.26
N GLY A 295 6.98 -5.64 4.18
CA GLY A 295 6.65 -5.69 5.61
C GLY A 295 5.97 -4.42 6.11
N MET A 296 6.29 -3.26 5.51
CA MET A 296 5.67 -1.97 5.81
C MET A 296 4.15 -1.95 5.58
N GLU A 297 3.64 -2.76 4.64
CA GLU A 297 2.20 -2.81 4.37
C GLU A 297 1.39 -3.30 5.58
N ARG A 298 2.03 -4.00 6.52
CA ARG A 298 1.39 -4.39 7.79
C ARG A 298 1.16 -3.21 8.72
N ALA A 299 2.05 -2.21 8.70
CA ALA A 299 1.86 -0.95 9.42
C ALA A 299 0.79 -0.10 8.72
N ALA A 300 0.97 0.16 7.43
CA ALA A 300 -0.05 0.70 6.54
C ALA A 300 0.37 0.53 5.08
N SER A 301 -0.57 0.12 4.23
CA SER A 301 -0.34 0.03 2.79
C SER A 301 -0.82 1.30 2.08
N ALA A 302 0.11 1.99 1.42
CA ALA A 302 -0.10 3.14 0.54
C ALA A 302 1.16 3.34 -0.32
N MET A 303 1.05 4.02 -1.47
CA MET A 303 2.20 4.26 -2.35
C MET A 303 3.35 4.97 -1.62
N GLU A 304 3.01 5.93 -0.77
CA GLU A 304 3.96 6.68 0.06
C GLU A 304 4.70 5.77 1.04
N MET A 305 3.99 4.85 1.69
CA MET A 305 4.57 3.89 2.61
C MET A 305 5.54 2.94 1.89
N SER A 306 5.21 2.52 0.66
CA SER A 306 6.12 1.73 -0.18
C SER A 306 7.38 2.51 -0.56
N ALA A 307 7.27 3.81 -0.88
CA ALA A 307 8.42 4.66 -1.18
C ALA A 307 9.33 4.85 0.03
N ILE A 308 8.74 5.12 1.21
CA ILE A 308 9.46 5.21 2.49
C ILE A 308 10.21 3.91 2.79
N ALA A 309 9.53 2.76 2.65
CA ALA A 309 10.13 1.46 2.90
C ALA A 309 11.27 1.14 1.93
N ALA A 310 11.11 1.46 0.64
CA ALA A 310 12.14 1.27 -0.37
C ALA A 310 13.38 2.13 -0.10
N LYS A 311 13.21 3.42 0.21
CA LYS A 311 14.33 4.31 0.58
C LYS A 311 15.02 3.83 1.85
N ASN A 312 14.26 3.39 2.86
CA ASN A 312 14.82 2.82 4.08
C ASN A 312 15.66 1.56 3.81
N ALA A 313 15.15 0.62 3.02
CA ALA A 313 15.86 -0.61 2.68
C ALA A 313 17.13 -0.34 1.86
N ALA A 314 17.09 0.64 0.94
CA ALA A 314 18.27 1.06 0.19
C ALA A 314 19.35 1.67 1.09
N LEU A 315 18.96 2.52 2.05
CA LEU A 315 19.89 3.09 3.02
C LEU A 315 20.45 2.03 3.98
N LEU A 316 19.63 1.10 4.48
CA LEU A 316 20.11 -0.04 5.27
C LEU A 316 21.15 -0.86 4.50
N ALA A 317 20.85 -1.19 3.24
CA ALA A 317 21.76 -1.93 2.38
C ALA A 317 23.09 -1.19 2.20
N PHE A 318 23.04 0.12 1.94
CA PHE A 318 24.20 0.98 1.81
C PHE A 318 25.05 1.01 3.11
N HIS A 319 24.42 1.28 4.25
CA HIS A 319 25.14 1.38 5.53
C HIS A 319 25.76 0.07 5.97
N HIS A 320 25.05 -1.06 5.82
CA HIS A 320 25.64 -2.37 6.08
C HIS A 320 26.77 -2.71 5.12
N TRP A 321 26.71 -2.24 3.87
CA TRP A 321 27.77 -2.47 2.89
C TRP A 321 29.06 -1.73 3.24
N TYR A 322 28.95 -0.49 3.72
CA TYR A 322 30.10 0.38 4.05
C TYR A 322 30.48 0.39 5.54
N GLY A 323 29.70 -0.24 6.42
CA GLY A 323 29.97 -0.30 7.85
C GLY A 323 29.52 0.93 8.65
N ASN A 324 28.58 1.72 8.11
CA ASN A 324 28.08 2.97 8.71
C ASN A 324 26.96 2.71 9.73
N ALA A 325 27.26 1.94 10.78
CA ALA A 325 26.26 1.55 11.78
C ALA A 325 25.69 2.74 12.58
N ASP A 326 26.43 3.86 12.65
CA ASP A 326 26.04 5.11 13.27
C ASP A 326 24.89 5.83 12.55
N HIS A 327 24.53 5.43 11.33
CA HIS A 327 23.37 5.97 10.61
C HIS A 327 22.11 5.09 10.72
N ILE A 328 22.18 3.99 11.48
CA ILE A 328 21.09 3.04 11.65
C ILE A 328 20.52 3.17 13.07
N ASP A 329 19.18 3.27 13.17
CA ASP A 329 18.43 3.33 14.42
C ASP A 329 18.92 4.40 15.41
N GLN A 330 19.35 5.54 14.88
CA GLN A 330 19.76 6.66 15.72
C GLN A 330 18.59 7.18 16.53
N GLU A 331 18.85 7.37 17.83
CA GLU A 331 17.92 8.02 18.75
C GLU A 331 18.07 9.55 18.68
N ASP A 332 17.02 10.23 19.13
CA ASP A 332 16.94 11.70 19.24
C ASP A 332 17.20 12.48 17.94
N LEU A 333 16.94 11.86 16.79
CA LEU A 333 17.11 12.47 15.46
C LEU A 333 16.37 13.79 15.30
N HIS A 334 15.18 13.92 15.90
CA HIS A 334 14.41 15.16 15.81
C HIS A 334 15.14 16.34 16.46
N GLU A 335 15.76 16.14 17.61
CA GLU A 335 16.51 17.19 18.30
C GLU A 335 17.88 17.42 17.64
N LYS A 336 18.61 16.36 17.25
CA LYS A 336 19.88 16.46 16.54
C LYS A 336 19.76 17.29 15.25
N LEU A 337 18.74 17.01 14.45
CA LEU A 337 18.57 17.70 13.18
C LEU A 337 18.03 19.13 13.37
N LYS A 338 17.31 19.44 14.46
CA LYS A 338 16.93 20.84 14.75
C LYS A 338 18.15 21.73 14.96
N THR A 339 19.22 21.20 15.56
CA THR A 339 20.44 21.97 15.87
C THR A 339 21.40 22.13 14.70
N GLU A 340 21.17 21.42 13.58
CA GLU A 340 21.97 21.52 12.35
C GLU A 340 21.43 22.58 11.35
N LEU A 341 20.36 23.28 11.72
CA LEU A 341 19.84 24.49 11.06
C LEU A 341 20.05 25.70 11.96
#